data_AF-A0A7S1K774-F1
#
_entry.id   AF-A0A7S1K774-F1
#
_cell.length_a   1.000
_cell.length_b   1.000
_cell.length_c   1.000
_cell.angle_alpha   90.00
_cell.angle_beta   90.00
_cell.angle_gamma   90.00
#
_symmetry.space_group_name_H-M   'P 1'
#
loop_
_entity.id
_entity.type
_entity.pdbx_description
1 polymer ?
#
loop_
_entity_poly.entity_id
_entity_poly.type
_entity_poly.pdbx_seq_one_letter_code
_entity_poly.pdbx_strand_id
1 'polypeptide(L)'
;GYRGGSRTGYLPDTPTGRAIAQMFIRCFEHGHMFTVGSSVTTGAENTTVWNGVHVKTKPVGGSANFGYPDDGYFKRVLEELAGKHILPTQEERDVLTAQGVIEQATSASASTSASTPATNAVNP
;
A
#
# COMPACT_ATOMS: atom_id res chain seq x y z
N GLY A 1 17.41 -23.75 -16.64
CA GLY A 1 18.22 -22.51 -16.44
C GLY A 1 17.28 -21.34 -16.28
N TYR A 2 17.53 -20.47 -15.31
CA TYR A 2 16.75 -19.24 -15.12
C TYR A 2 17.22 -18.17 -16.12
N ARG A 3 16.28 -17.53 -16.80
CA ARG A 3 16.56 -16.37 -17.67
C ARG A 3 16.04 -15.14 -16.95
N GLY A 4 16.90 -14.14 -16.76
CA GLY A 4 16.49 -12.86 -16.19
C GLY A 4 15.32 -12.26 -16.98
N GLY A 5 14.40 -11.62 -16.27
CA GLY A 5 13.25 -10.93 -16.84
C GLY A 5 13.36 -9.41 -16.70
N SER A 6 12.63 -8.69 -17.56
CA SER A 6 12.33 -7.27 -17.37
C SER A 6 10.82 -7.10 -17.39
N ARG A 7 10.31 -6.21 -16.54
CA ARG A 7 8.89 -5.86 -16.46
C ARG A 7 8.76 -4.36 -16.30
N THR A 8 7.87 -3.76 -17.08
CA THR A 8 7.58 -2.33 -17.02
C THR A 8 6.29 -2.10 -16.25
N GLY A 9 6.31 -1.17 -15.31
CA GLY A 9 5.14 -0.69 -14.57
C GLY A 9 4.82 0.77 -14.92
N TYR A 10 3.55 1.14 -14.78
CA TYR A 10 3.06 2.49 -15.03
C TYR A 10 2.38 3.04 -13.76
N LEU A 11 2.74 4.26 -13.40
CA LEU A 11 2.07 5.06 -12.38
C LEU A 11 1.81 6.46 -12.97
N PRO A 12 0.68 7.11 -12.66
CA PRO A 12 0.46 8.50 -13.02
C PRO A 12 1.52 9.40 -12.37
N ASP A 13 1.98 10.42 -13.08
CA ASP A 13 2.91 11.40 -12.52
C ASP A 13 2.18 12.43 -11.63
N THR A 14 1.67 11.93 -10.51
CA THR A 14 0.96 12.71 -9.48
C THR A 14 1.68 12.55 -8.15
N PRO A 15 1.42 13.41 -7.15
CA PRO A 15 1.97 13.22 -5.80
C PRO A 15 1.75 11.81 -5.25
N THR A 16 0.54 11.27 -5.37
CA THR A 16 0.21 9.89 -5.01
C THR A 16 1.01 8.86 -5.78
N GLY A 17 1.10 9.01 -7.11
CA GLY A 17 1.84 8.07 -7.95
C GLY A 17 3.34 8.06 -7.64
N ARG A 18 3.94 9.23 -7.39
CA ARG A 18 5.35 9.34 -6.97
C ARG A 18 5.61 8.73 -5.60
N ALA A 19 4.71 8.91 -4.63
CA ALA A 19 4.81 8.25 -3.32
C ALA A 19 4.80 6.72 -3.45
N ILE A 20 3.85 6.17 -4.23
CA ILE A 20 3.79 4.72 -4.48
C ILE A 20 5.03 4.23 -5.24
N ALA A 21 5.58 5.02 -6.16
CA ALA A 21 6.83 4.67 -6.85
C ALA A 21 8.01 4.53 -5.88
N GLN A 22 8.13 5.41 -4.87
CA GLN A 22 9.15 5.29 -3.82
C GLN A 22 8.94 4.05 -2.97
N MET A 23 7.69 3.72 -2.64
CA MET A 23 7.37 2.46 -1.94
C MET A 23 7.73 1.22 -2.79
N PHE A 24 7.50 1.26 -4.11
CA PHE A 24 7.91 0.18 -5.01
C PHE A 24 9.42 -0.01 -5.04
N ILE A 25 10.20 1.08 -5.04
CA ILE A 25 11.66 1.03 -4.95
C ILE A 25 12.08 0.31 -3.67
N ARG A 26 11.53 0.71 -2.52
CA ARG A 26 11.83 0.04 -1.24
C ARG A 26 11.41 -1.44 -1.26
N CYS A 27 10.23 -1.76 -1.79
CA CYS A 27 9.77 -3.14 -1.94
C CYS A 27 10.73 -3.99 -2.80
N PHE A 28 11.30 -3.40 -3.85
CA PHE A 28 12.31 -4.04 -4.70
C PHE A 28 13.63 -4.23 -3.96
N GLU A 29 14.13 -3.21 -3.28
CA GLU A 29 15.37 -3.26 -2.49
C GLU A 29 15.30 -4.31 -1.37
N HIS A 30 14.13 -4.49 -0.76
CA HIS A 30 13.88 -5.55 0.23
C HIS A 30 13.64 -6.94 -0.38
N GLY A 31 13.73 -7.09 -1.71
CA GLY A 31 13.55 -8.37 -2.40
C GLY A 31 12.10 -8.89 -2.38
N HIS A 32 11.12 -8.02 -2.15
CA HIS A 32 9.71 -8.38 -2.03
C HIS A 32 8.88 -8.09 -3.28
N MET A 33 9.43 -7.37 -4.27
CA MET A 33 8.72 -7.05 -5.50
C MET A 33 8.48 -8.27 -6.41
N PHE A 34 9.46 -9.18 -6.45
CA PHE A 34 9.48 -10.32 -7.35
C PHE A 34 9.76 -11.63 -6.61
N THR A 35 9.29 -12.73 -7.18
CA THR A 35 9.67 -14.10 -6.79
C THR A 35 9.88 -14.94 -8.05
N VAL A 36 10.46 -16.13 -7.92
CA VAL A 36 10.55 -17.09 -9.02
C VAL A 36 9.31 -18.00 -8.95
N GLY A 37 8.57 -18.08 -10.06
CA GLY A 37 7.38 -18.90 -10.14
C GLY A 37 6.88 -19.06 -11.57
N SER A 38 5.64 -19.53 -11.69
CA SER A 38 4.96 -19.69 -12.98
C SER A 38 4.17 -18.42 -13.31
N SER A 39 4.40 -17.85 -14.50
CA SER A 39 3.68 -16.69 -14.98
C SER A 39 2.24 -17.06 -15.30
N VAL A 40 1.29 -16.54 -14.52
CA VAL A 40 -0.14 -16.78 -14.71
C VAL A 40 -0.63 -16.29 -16.08
N THR A 41 -0.02 -15.22 -16.61
CA THR A 41 -0.44 -14.62 -17.89
C THR A 41 0.14 -15.30 -19.13
N THR A 42 1.28 -16.00 -19.01
CA THR A 42 1.98 -16.59 -20.17
C THR A 42 2.17 -18.09 -20.08
N GLY A 43 1.88 -18.71 -18.92
CA GLY A 43 2.17 -20.12 -18.64
C GLY A 43 3.66 -20.44 -18.49
N ALA A 44 4.56 -19.45 -18.60
CA ALA A 44 5.99 -19.68 -18.49
C ALA A 44 6.39 -20.05 -17.05
N GLU A 45 7.02 -21.21 -16.89
CA GLU A 45 7.56 -21.67 -15.60
C GLU A 45 8.96 -21.11 -15.33
N ASN A 46 9.38 -21.12 -14.06
CA ASN A 46 10.72 -20.71 -13.63
C ASN A 46 11.10 -19.28 -14.06
N THR A 47 10.14 -18.34 -14.00
CA THR A 47 10.33 -16.96 -14.40
C THR A 47 10.09 -15.98 -13.25
N THR A 48 10.65 -14.78 -13.37
CA THR A 48 10.41 -13.68 -12.42
C THR A 48 8.95 -13.26 -12.49
N VAL A 49 8.18 -13.48 -11.44
CA VAL A 49 6.76 -13.06 -11.33
C VAL A 49 6.59 -12.02 -10.24
N TRP A 50 5.53 -11.22 -10.32
CA TRP A 50 5.14 -10.30 -9.25
C TRP A 50 4.83 -11.10 -7.99
N ASN A 51 5.41 -10.71 -6.86
CA ASN A 51 5.22 -11.41 -5.61
C ASN A 51 3.99 -10.87 -4.85
N GLY A 52 2.82 -10.78 -5.50
CA GLY A 52 1.59 -10.31 -4.85
C GLY A 52 1.46 -8.79 -4.69
N VAL A 53 2.34 -7.99 -5.30
CA VAL A 53 2.16 -6.55 -5.50
C VAL A 53 1.70 -6.32 -6.94
N HIS A 54 0.49 -5.82 -7.14
CA HIS A 54 -0.09 -5.60 -8.45
C HIS A 54 0.44 -4.31 -9.06
N VAL A 55 1.21 -4.46 -10.13
CA VAL A 55 1.70 -3.35 -10.94
C VAL A 55 0.87 -3.22 -12.20
N LYS A 56 0.54 -1.98 -12.57
CA LYS A 56 -0.09 -1.69 -13.87
C LYS A 56 0.94 -1.86 -14.98
N THR A 57 0.72 -2.83 -15.87
CA THR A 57 1.63 -3.14 -16.98
C THR A 57 1.18 -2.51 -18.29
N LYS A 58 0.06 -1.77 -18.29
CA LYS A 58 -0.42 -0.95 -19.40
C LYS A 58 -0.83 0.43 -18.89
N PRO A 59 -0.66 1.50 -19.69
CA PRO A 59 -1.14 2.83 -19.32
C PRO A 59 -2.67 2.95 -19.46
N VAL A 60 -3.31 2.14 -20.31
CA VAL A 60 -4.75 2.19 -20.59
C VAL A 60 -5.36 0.78 -20.68
N GLY A 61 -6.69 0.69 -20.70
CA GLY A 61 -7.45 -0.56 -20.87
C GLY A 61 -8.23 -1.01 -19.64
N GLY A 62 -8.20 -0.21 -18.57
CA GLY A 62 -8.93 -0.47 -17.34
C GLY A 62 -8.34 -1.57 -16.46
N SER A 63 -8.92 -1.75 -15.28
CA SER A 63 -8.49 -2.72 -14.26
C SER A 63 -8.35 -4.14 -14.80
N ALA A 64 -9.31 -4.61 -15.60
CA ALA A 64 -9.34 -5.94 -16.21
C ALA A 64 -8.14 -6.23 -17.12
N ASN A 65 -7.51 -5.20 -17.67
CA ASN A 65 -6.36 -5.32 -18.57
C ASN A 65 -5.05 -4.83 -17.94
N PHE A 66 -4.98 -4.77 -16.60
CA PHE A 66 -3.81 -4.27 -15.87
C PHE A 66 -3.43 -2.83 -16.23
N GLY A 67 -4.41 -2.00 -16.61
CA GLY A 67 -4.22 -0.59 -16.96
C GLY A 67 -5.17 0.35 -16.23
N TYR A 68 -5.20 1.60 -16.69
CA TYR A 68 -6.09 2.66 -16.18
C TYR A 68 -7.28 2.89 -17.13
N PRO A 69 -8.40 3.50 -16.65
CA PRO A 69 -8.67 3.89 -15.25
C PRO A 69 -8.91 2.69 -14.32
N ASP A 70 -8.60 2.86 -13.04
CA ASP A 70 -8.85 1.90 -11.96
C ASP A 70 -8.87 2.66 -10.63
N ASP A 71 -10.05 3.12 -10.24
CA ASP A 71 -10.23 4.05 -9.12
C ASP A 71 -9.84 3.43 -7.77
N GLY A 72 -9.94 2.10 -7.65
CA GLY A 72 -9.55 1.37 -6.45
C GLY A 72 -8.07 0.98 -6.40
N TYR A 73 -7.28 1.32 -7.41
CA TYR A 73 -5.91 0.81 -7.53
C TYR A 73 -5.00 1.26 -6.39
N PHE A 74 -4.99 2.55 -6.07
CA PHE A 74 -4.06 3.10 -5.07
C PHE A 74 -4.32 2.53 -3.67
N LYS A 75 -5.58 2.35 -3.27
CA LYS A 75 -5.90 1.69 -1.99
C LYS A 75 -5.40 0.25 -1.97
N ARG A 76 -5.72 -0.53 -3.01
CA ARG A 76 -5.34 -1.94 -3.12
C ARG A 76 -3.83 -2.15 -3.09
N VAL A 77 -3.08 -1.34 -3.85
CA VAL A 77 -1.62 -1.51 -3.92
C VAL A 77 -0.94 -1.12 -2.60
N LEU A 78 -1.50 -0.19 -1.83
CA LEU A 78 -1.02 0.13 -0.49
C LEU A 78 -1.24 -1.04 0.48
N GLU A 79 -2.39 -1.71 0.42
CA GLU A 79 -2.68 -2.92 1.21
C GLU A 79 -1.70 -4.05 0.86
N GLU A 80 -1.41 -4.25 -0.42
CA GLU A 80 -0.45 -5.25 -0.89
C GLU A 80 0.99 -4.94 -0.44
N LEU A 81 1.40 -3.67 -0.50
CA LEU A 81 2.69 -3.21 0.00
C LEU A 81 2.80 -3.37 1.52
N ALA A 82 1.74 -3.07 2.26
CA ALA A 82 1.67 -3.30 3.70
C ALA A 82 1.80 -4.79 4.03
N GLY A 83 1.19 -5.68 3.23
CA GLY A 83 1.38 -7.13 3.31
C GLY A 83 2.83 -7.59 3.04
N LYS A 84 3.67 -6.72 2.48
CA LYS A 84 5.13 -6.90 2.31
C LYS A 84 5.96 -6.14 3.33
N HIS A 85 5.34 -5.61 4.39
CA HIS A 85 5.98 -4.78 5.41
C HIS A 85 6.55 -3.46 4.86
N ILE A 86 6.07 -3.01 3.69
CA ILE A 86 6.43 -1.72 3.10
C ILE A 86 5.35 -0.72 3.45
N LEU A 87 5.58 0.03 4.52
CA LEU A 87 4.69 1.09 4.99
C LEU A 87 5.11 2.44 4.41
N PRO A 88 4.16 3.37 4.21
CA PRO A 88 4.49 4.73 3.80
C PRO A 88 5.30 5.44 4.88
N THR A 89 6.24 6.31 4.50
CA THR A 89 6.90 7.26 5.42
C THR A 89 5.88 8.29 5.93
N GLN A 90 6.26 9.15 6.89
CA GLN A 90 5.35 10.21 7.33
C GLN A 90 4.99 11.16 6.17
N GLU A 91 5.99 11.58 5.39
CA GLU A 91 5.80 12.46 4.23
C GLU A 91 4.87 11.83 3.18
N GLU A 92 5.04 10.55 2.89
CA GLU A 92 4.17 9.82 1.97
C GLU A 92 2.76 9.67 2.55
N ARG A 93 2.62 9.41 3.86
CA ARG A 93 1.29 9.41 4.53
C ARG A 93 0.60 10.76 4.38
N ASP A 94 1.31 11.84 4.62
CA ASP A 94 0.76 13.20 4.51
C ASP A 94 0.26 13.47 3.09
N VAL A 95 1.05 13.06 2.07
CA VAL A 95 0.65 13.13 0.66
C VAL A 95 -0.59 12.27 0.39
N LEU A 96 -0.60 11.01 0.83
CA LEU A 96 -1.70 10.08 0.58
C LEU A 96 -3.00 10.54 1.26
N THR A 97 -2.92 11.08 2.47
CA THR A 97 -4.06 11.68 3.18
C THR A 97 -4.53 12.96 2.50
N ALA A 98 -3.63 13.87 2.13
CA ALA A 98 -3.99 15.12 1.44
C ALA A 98 -4.67 14.87 0.08
N GLN A 99 -4.37 13.74 -0.57
CA GLN A 99 -4.98 13.32 -1.82
C GLN A 99 -6.23 12.42 -1.63
N GLY A 100 -6.68 12.22 -0.38
CA GLY A 100 -7.88 11.43 -0.06
C GLY A 100 -7.75 9.93 -0.34
N VAL A 101 -6.52 9.41 -0.46
CA VAL A 101 -6.25 7.99 -0.73
C VAL A 101 -6.40 7.15 0.53
N ILE A 102 -5.95 7.69 1.67
CA ILE A 102 -6.06 7.08 3.00
C ILE A 102 -6.70 8.07 3.98
N GLU A 103 -7.37 7.54 5.00
CA GLU A 103 -7.99 8.37 6.04
C GLU A 103 -6.93 9.03 6.93
N GLN A 104 -7.27 10.21 7.44
CA GLN A 104 -6.48 10.90 8.45
C GLN A 104 -6.63 10.13 9.75
N ALA A 105 -5.53 9.70 10.36
CA ALA A 105 -5.58 9.07 11.67
C ALA A 105 -6.21 10.05 12.66
N THR A 106 -7.44 9.77 13.08
CA THR A 106 -8.11 10.57 14.11
C THR A 106 -7.37 10.33 15.41
N SER A 107 -6.72 11.37 15.93
CA SER A 107 -6.18 11.35 17.30
C SER A 107 -7.35 11.12 18.24
N ALA A 108 -7.53 9.89 18.71
CA ALA A 108 -8.49 9.59 19.78
C ALA A 108 -8.07 10.42 20.99
N SER A 109 -8.88 11.43 21.32
CA SER A 109 -8.78 12.21 22.55
C SER A 109 -8.88 11.26 23.73
N ALA A 110 -7.75 10.98 24.38
CA ALA A 110 -7.74 10.37 25.71
C ALA A 110 -8.23 11.41 26.73
N SER A 111 -9.55 11.52 26.86
CA SER A 111 -10.18 12.20 28.00
C SER A 111 -10.34 11.19 29.14
N THR A 112 -9.27 10.94 29.89
CA THR A 112 -9.38 10.35 31.23
C THR A 112 -9.71 11.48 32.19
N SER A 113 -11.01 11.69 32.44
CA SER A 113 -11.49 12.53 33.52
C SER A 113 -11.26 11.84 34.86
N ALA A 114 -10.36 12.41 35.67
CA ALA A 114 -10.20 12.10 37.09
C ALA A 114 -10.96 13.10 37.97
N SER A 115 -11.39 12.62 39.15
CA SER A 115 -11.93 13.31 40.33
C SER A 115 -13.44 13.60 40.33
N THR A 116 -14.21 13.13 41.33
CA THR A 116 -14.19 13.62 42.72
C THR A 116 -14.81 12.59 43.71
N PRO A 117 -14.38 12.55 44.99
CA PRO A 117 -14.93 11.65 46.01
C PRO A 117 -16.17 12.25 46.71
N ALA A 118 -17.11 11.41 47.15
CA ALA A 118 -18.17 11.82 48.07
C ALA A 118 -18.36 10.76 49.17
N THR A 119 -18.10 11.22 50.39
CA THR A 119 -18.20 10.57 51.70
C THR A 119 -19.63 10.11 51.99
N ASN A 120 -19.83 8.87 52.46
CA ASN A 120 -21.12 8.44 53.01
C ASN A 120 -21.08 8.46 54.54
N ALA A 121 -22.09 9.11 55.09
CA ALA A 121 -22.26 9.43 56.50
C ALA A 121 -22.50 8.21 57.38
N VAL A 122 -21.97 8.29 58.60
CA VAL A 122 -22.39 7.51 59.78
C VAL A 122 -23.78 8.02 60.20
N ASN A 123 -24.71 7.12 60.46
CA ASN A 123 -26.00 7.40 61.11
C ASN A 123 -25.96 6.77 62.53
N PRO A 124 -26.53 7.43 63.57
CA PRO A 124 -26.38 7.00 64.97
C PRO A 124 -27.23 5.78 65.33
#